data_AF-A0A9E5V0Z3-F1
#
_entry.id   AF-A0A9E5V0Z3-F1
#
_cell.length_a   1.000
_cell.length_b   1.000
_cell.length_c   1.000
_cell.angle_alpha   90.00
_cell.angle_beta   90.00
_cell.angle_gamma   90.00
#
_symmetry.space_group_name_H-M   'P 1'
#
loop_
_entity.id
_entity.type
_entity.pdbx_description
1 polymer ?
#
loop_
_entity_poly.entity_id
_entity_poly.type
_entity_poly.pdbx_seq_one_letter_code
_entity_poly.pdbx_strand_id
1 'polypeptide(L)'
;MWHLSVPRQFRQLLIGSKRLAIFEACVIGLVSGLAAVLLKQGISWLGGWQLSTSTQFPWMLPLIGLGGGCLTGLLIERLAPEAAGSGIPQVKAALANFPIPLNLRVAIVKLVSVTLALGSGLSLGRQGPTVQIGAALAAQLSQWIPTSPEYR
;
A
#
# COMPACT_ATOMS: atom_id res chain seq x y z
N MET A 1 -21.92 -15.74 15.45
CA MET A 1 -22.56 -16.84 14.69
C MET A 1 -23.00 -16.30 13.34
N TRP A 2 -22.20 -16.48 12.28
CA TRP A 2 -22.60 -16.55 10.85
C TRP A 2 -21.37 -17.07 10.07
N HIS A 3 -21.12 -18.38 10.16
CA HIS A 3 -20.06 -19.06 9.41
C HIS A 3 -20.66 -19.44 8.05
N LEU A 4 -20.56 -18.55 7.06
CA LEU A 4 -20.92 -18.87 5.67
C LEU A 4 -19.85 -19.81 5.08
N SER A 5 -19.97 -21.09 5.41
CA SER A 5 -19.16 -22.17 4.84
C SER A 5 -19.54 -22.39 3.38
N VAL A 6 -18.80 -21.76 2.47
CA VAL A 6 -18.87 -22.01 1.02
C VAL A 6 -18.65 -23.52 0.76
N PRO A 7 -19.50 -24.20 -0.02
CA PRO A 7 -19.41 -25.64 -0.25
C PRO A 7 -18.08 -26.04 -0.93
N ARG A 8 -17.39 -27.05 -0.39
CA ARG A 8 -16.08 -27.54 -0.88
C ARG A 8 -16.07 -27.94 -2.37
N GLN A 9 -17.20 -28.39 -2.92
CA GLN A 9 -17.34 -28.78 -4.34
C GLN A 9 -17.22 -27.58 -5.31
N PHE A 10 -17.72 -26.41 -4.93
CA PHE A 10 -17.57 -25.18 -5.74
C PHE A 10 -16.11 -24.69 -5.76
N ARG A 11 -15.37 -24.99 -4.68
CA ARG A 11 -13.94 -24.69 -4.55
C ARG A 11 -13.09 -25.51 -5.51
N GLN A 12 -13.41 -26.79 -5.73
CA GLN A 12 -12.64 -27.67 -6.63
C GLN A 12 -12.85 -27.37 -8.13
N LEU A 13 -14.00 -26.83 -8.53
CA LEU A 13 -14.26 -26.41 -9.92
C LEU A 13 -13.49 -25.14 -10.32
N LEU A 14 -13.25 -24.22 -9.38
CA LEU A 14 -12.42 -23.02 -9.58
C LEU A 14 -10.92 -23.31 -9.64
N ILE A 15 -10.47 -24.48 -9.16
CA ILE A 15 -9.05 -24.89 -9.06
C ILE A 15 -8.48 -25.40 -10.41
N GLY A 16 -9.30 -25.54 -11.47
CA GLY A 16 -8.94 -26.23 -12.71
C GLY A 16 -8.25 -25.42 -13.84
N SER A 17 -8.15 -24.09 -13.78
CA SER A 17 -7.70 -23.30 -14.94
C SER A 17 -6.48 -22.45 -14.63
N LYS A 18 -5.28 -22.86 -15.10
CA LYS A 18 -4.06 -22.02 -15.14
C LYS A 18 -4.31 -20.60 -15.66
N ARG A 19 -5.32 -20.44 -16.53
CA ARG A 19 -5.79 -19.15 -17.08
C ARG A 19 -6.32 -18.18 -16.00
N LEU A 20 -6.98 -18.69 -14.95
CA LEU A 20 -7.54 -17.87 -13.87
C LEU A 20 -6.44 -17.26 -13.00
N ALA A 21 -5.41 -18.06 -12.67
CA ALA A 21 -4.24 -17.58 -11.92
C ALA A 21 -3.44 -16.53 -12.71
N ILE A 22 -3.26 -16.73 -14.03
CA ILE A 22 -2.63 -15.74 -14.90
C ILE A 22 -3.46 -14.45 -14.95
N PHE A 23 -4.78 -14.57 -15.12
CA PHE A 23 -5.68 -13.42 -15.14
C PHE A 23 -5.61 -12.62 -13.83
N GLU A 24 -5.61 -13.31 -12.68
CA GLU A 24 -5.47 -12.66 -11.38
C GLU A 24 -4.12 -11.96 -11.22
N ALA A 25 -3.02 -12.61 -11.60
CA ALA A 25 -1.70 -11.99 -11.57
C ALA A 25 -1.66 -10.71 -12.43
N CYS A 26 -2.33 -10.71 -13.60
CA CYS A 26 -2.48 -9.50 -14.41
C CYS A 26 -3.29 -8.42 -13.70
N VAL A 27 -4.40 -8.76 -13.02
CA VAL A 27 -5.20 -7.81 -12.25
C VAL A 27 -4.40 -7.22 -11.09
N ILE A 28 -3.68 -8.05 -10.32
CA ILE A 28 -2.81 -7.60 -9.23
C ILE A 28 -1.73 -6.66 -9.77
N GLY A 29 -1.09 -7.01 -10.88
CA GLY A 29 -0.09 -6.17 -11.53
C GLY A 29 -0.65 -4.82 -11.97
N LEU A 30 -1.84 -4.81 -12.56
CA LEU A 30 -2.51 -3.59 -13.00
C LEU A 30 -2.90 -2.69 -11.81
N VAL A 31 -3.49 -3.26 -10.77
CA VAL A 31 -3.88 -2.53 -9.55
C VAL A 31 -2.65 -1.97 -8.82
N SER A 32 -1.58 -2.75 -8.69
CA SER A 32 -0.32 -2.31 -8.10
C SER A 32 0.36 -1.21 -8.93
N GLY A 33 0.35 -1.35 -10.26
CA GLY A 33 0.85 -0.32 -11.18
C GLY A 33 0.09 1.00 -11.08
N LEU A 34 -1.24 0.94 -11.04
CA LEU A 34 -2.08 2.12 -10.83
C LEU A 34 -1.80 2.79 -9.48
N ALA A 35 -1.67 2.00 -8.40
CA ALA A 35 -1.33 2.52 -7.09
C ALA A 35 0.05 3.22 -7.08
N ALA A 36 1.04 2.66 -7.78
CA ALA A 36 2.35 3.28 -7.93
C ALA A 36 2.30 4.61 -8.70
N VAL A 37 1.49 4.69 -9.76
CA VAL A 37 1.25 5.93 -10.52
C VAL A 37 0.55 6.97 -9.65
N LEU A 38 -0.47 6.59 -8.89
CA LEU A 38 -1.18 7.47 -7.97
C LEU A 38 -0.23 8.03 -6.90
N LEU A 39 0.61 7.18 -6.32
CA LEU A 39 1.64 7.61 -5.36
C LEU A 39 2.60 8.64 -6.01
N LYS A 40 3.13 8.33 -7.20
CA LYS A 40 4.03 9.25 -7.92
C LYS A 40 3.35 10.60 -8.20
N GLN A 41 2.11 10.57 -8.69
CA GLN A 41 1.37 11.78 -9.03
C GLN A 41 1.04 12.62 -7.80
N GLY A 42 0.63 11.97 -6.70
CA GLY A 42 0.36 12.64 -5.43
C GLY A 42 1.60 13.35 -4.88
N ILE A 43 2.75 12.66 -4.88
CA ILE A 43 4.03 13.24 -4.46
C ILE A 43 4.41 14.43 -5.36
N SER A 44 4.27 14.28 -6.68
CA SER A 44 4.61 15.34 -7.63
C SER A 44 3.73 16.57 -7.47
N TRP A 45 2.44 16.37 -7.18
CA TRP A 45 1.50 17.47 -7.01
C TRP A 45 1.78 18.27 -5.73
N LEU A 46 1.95 17.57 -4.60
CA LEU A 46 2.30 18.22 -3.33
C LEU A 46 3.70 18.85 -3.37
N GLY A 47 4.68 18.16 -3.95
CA GLY A 47 6.03 18.70 -4.11
C GLY A 47 6.07 19.93 -5.03
N GLY A 48 5.23 19.97 -6.07
CA GLY A 48 5.06 21.15 -6.92
C GLY A 48 4.50 22.33 -6.14
N TRP A 49 3.45 22.10 -5.33
CA TRP A 49 2.87 23.13 -4.46
C TRP A 49 3.87 23.65 -3.42
N GLN A 50 4.63 22.75 -2.78
CA GLN A 50 5.70 23.10 -1.87
C GLN A 50 6.77 23.95 -2.57
N LEU A 51 7.19 23.57 -3.78
CA LEU A 51 8.22 24.29 -4.53
C LEU A 51 7.76 25.69 -4.93
N SER A 52 6.51 25.83 -5.41
CA SER A 52 5.91 27.14 -5.72
C SER A 52 5.77 28.03 -4.48
N THR A 53 5.49 27.45 -3.32
CA THR A 53 5.43 28.19 -2.05
C THR A 53 6.83 28.61 -1.59
N SER A 54 7.83 27.75 -1.79
CA SER A 54 9.23 27.99 -1.43
C SER A 54 9.84 29.17 -2.20
N THR A 55 9.54 29.31 -3.49
CA THR A 55 10.07 30.42 -4.30
C THR A 55 9.50 31.78 -3.87
N GLN A 56 8.30 31.81 -3.30
CA GLN A 56 7.67 33.03 -2.78
C GLN A 56 8.02 33.29 -1.31
N PHE A 57 8.03 32.25 -0.48
CA PHE A 57 8.22 32.34 0.97
C PHE A 57 9.11 31.21 1.50
N PRO A 58 10.46 31.34 1.38
CA PRO A 58 11.39 30.27 1.74
C PRO A 58 11.34 29.87 3.23
N TRP A 59 11.00 30.81 4.10
CA TRP A 59 10.89 30.60 5.54
C TRP A 59 9.74 29.67 5.94
N MET A 60 8.79 29.37 5.04
CA MET A 60 7.68 28.44 5.30
C MET A 60 8.07 26.97 5.14
N LEU A 61 9.21 26.66 4.50
CA LEU A 61 9.65 25.29 4.26
C LEU A 61 9.74 24.42 5.54
N PRO A 62 10.36 24.90 6.65
CA PRO A 62 10.42 24.11 7.87
C PRO A 62 9.04 23.83 8.47
N LEU A 63 8.09 24.77 8.33
CA LEU A 63 6.71 24.60 8.83
C LEU A 63 5.96 23.55 8.01
N ILE A 64 6.12 23.55 6.69
CA ILE A 64 5.51 22.55 5.80
C ILE A 64 6.09 21.16 6.10
N GLY A 65 7.42 21.05 6.26
CA GLY A 65 8.08 19.80 6.61
C GLY A 65 7.64 19.26 7.97
N LEU A 66 7.59 20.13 9.00
CA LEU A 66 7.09 19.78 10.34
C LEU A 66 5.62 19.35 10.32
N GLY A 67 4.76 20.11 9.63
CA GLY A 67 3.34 19.79 9.50
C GLY A 67 3.12 18.47 8.77
N GLY A 68 3.80 18.26 7.64
CA GLY A 68 3.72 17.03 6.86
C GLY A 68 4.23 15.82 7.63
N GLY A 69 5.36 15.96 8.35
CA GLY A 69 5.90 14.90 9.21
C GLY A 69 5.00 14.55 10.38
N CYS A 70 4.47 15.56 11.08
CA CYS A 70 3.53 15.36 12.19
C CYS A 70 2.25 14.66 11.72
N LEU A 71 1.64 15.14 10.63
CA LEU A 71 0.42 14.55 10.08
C LEU A 71 0.65 13.11 9.61
N THR A 72 1.78 12.86 8.94
CA THR A 72 2.20 11.51 8.54
C THR A 72 2.33 10.59 9.75
N GLY A 73 3.03 11.03 10.80
CA GLY A 73 3.24 10.27 12.02
C GLY A 73 1.91 9.93 12.71
N LEU A 74 1.04 10.92 12.89
CA LEU A 74 -0.29 10.75 13.48
C LEU A 74 -1.16 9.79 12.66
N LEU A 75 -1.12 9.89 11.32
CA LEU A 75 -1.88 9.00 10.45
C LEU A 75 -1.44 7.54 10.60
N ILE A 76 -0.13 7.30 10.63
CA ILE A 76 0.42 5.94 10.81
C ILE A 76 0.09 5.42 12.21
N GLU A 77 0.36 6.20 13.27
CA GLU A 77 0.15 5.77 14.65
C GLU A 77 -1.32 5.45 14.95
N ARG A 78 -2.25 6.26 14.45
CA ARG A 78 -3.69 6.09 14.71
C ARG A 78 -4.35 5.08 13.78
N LEU A 79 -3.94 5.04 12.50
CA LEU A 79 -4.65 4.25 11.50
C LEU A 79 -3.92 2.99 11.06
N ALA A 80 -2.60 2.88 11.03
CA ALA A 80 -1.94 1.63 10.67
C ALA A 80 -0.47 1.65 11.11
N PRO A 81 -0.16 1.25 12.35
CA PRO A 81 1.22 1.20 12.83
C PRO A 81 2.13 0.35 11.95
N GLU A 82 1.56 -0.65 11.26
CA GLU A 82 2.28 -1.57 10.38
C GLU A 82 2.75 -0.90 9.08
N ALA A 83 2.19 0.27 8.74
CA ALA A 83 2.61 1.11 7.63
C ALA A 83 3.88 1.92 7.94
N ALA A 84 4.50 1.78 9.12
CA ALA A 84 5.73 2.48 9.46
C ALA A 84 6.96 2.02 8.64
N GLY A 85 7.93 2.91 8.45
CA GLY A 85 9.24 2.58 7.87
C GLY A 85 9.21 2.19 6.38
N SER A 86 10.13 1.30 5.96
CA SER A 86 10.30 0.91 4.56
C SER A 86 9.11 0.11 4.01
N GLY A 87 8.60 -0.85 4.78
CA GLY A 87 7.56 -1.77 4.32
C GLY A 87 8.10 -3.09 3.75
N ILE A 88 9.33 -3.11 3.24
CA ILE A 88 9.98 -4.34 2.74
C ILE A 88 10.12 -5.40 3.84
N PRO A 89 10.58 -5.07 5.07
CA PRO A 89 10.66 -6.06 6.15
C PRO A 89 9.30 -6.66 6.50
N GLN A 90 8.23 -5.86 6.49
CA GLN A 90 6.87 -6.29 6.75
C GLN A 90 6.37 -7.27 5.70
N VAL A 91 6.60 -6.97 4.42
CA VAL A 91 6.26 -7.88 3.31
C VAL A 91 7.07 -9.17 3.41
N LYS A 92 8.38 -9.08 3.67
CA LYS A 92 9.24 -10.26 3.83
C LYS A 92 8.77 -11.15 4.98
N ALA A 93 8.41 -10.56 6.11
CA ALA A 93 7.93 -11.30 7.27
C ALA A 93 6.54 -11.91 7.01
N ALA A 94 5.63 -11.21 6.33
CA ALA A 94 4.36 -11.79 5.90
C ALA A 94 4.56 -12.99 4.96
N LEU A 95 5.48 -12.90 3.99
CA LEU A 95 5.85 -14.02 3.12
C LEU A 95 6.53 -15.18 3.86
N ALA A 96 7.17 -14.89 5.00
CA ALA A 96 7.74 -15.90 5.90
C ALA A 96 6.71 -16.43 6.92
N ASN A 97 5.41 -16.23 6.68
CA ASN A 97 4.30 -16.67 7.54
C ASN A 97 4.27 -16.05 8.94
N PHE A 98 4.95 -14.91 9.16
CA PHE A 98 4.72 -14.12 10.37
C PHE A 98 3.37 -13.39 10.29
N PRO A 99 2.65 -13.24 11.42
CA PRO A 99 1.31 -12.65 11.45
C PRO A 99 1.35 -11.12 11.31
N ILE A 100 1.87 -10.62 10.19
CA ILE A 100 1.88 -9.20 9.86
C ILE A 100 0.69 -8.89 8.95
N PRO A 101 -0.19 -7.96 9.32
CA PRO A 101 -1.36 -7.64 8.51
C PRO A 101 -0.93 -6.91 7.23
N LEU A 102 -1.25 -7.51 6.09
CA LEU A 102 -1.21 -6.89 4.76
C LEU A 102 -2.64 -6.82 4.23
N ASN A 103 -3.28 -5.67 4.42
CA ASN A 103 -4.68 -5.45 4.05
C ASN A 103 -4.88 -4.08 3.38
N LEU A 104 -6.08 -3.83 2.86
CA LEU A 104 -6.41 -2.59 2.16
C LEU A 104 -6.17 -1.34 3.02
N ARG A 105 -6.39 -1.44 4.34
CA ARG A 105 -6.17 -0.35 5.29
C ARG A 105 -4.69 0.06 5.32
N VAL A 106 -3.77 -0.90 5.43
CA VAL A 106 -2.32 -0.64 5.36
C VAL A 106 -1.94 -0.01 4.02
N ALA A 107 -2.50 -0.50 2.91
CA ALA A 107 -2.22 0.05 1.58
C ALA A 107 -2.62 1.53 1.46
N ILE A 108 -3.84 1.88 1.88
CA ILE A 108 -4.37 3.25 1.83
C ILE A 108 -3.58 4.16 2.77
N VAL A 109 -3.36 3.75 4.03
CA VAL A 109 -2.62 4.57 5.01
C VAL A 109 -1.20 4.79 4.52
N LYS A 110 -0.52 3.76 3.98
CA LYS A 110 0.82 3.89 3.43
C LYS A 110 0.87 4.84 2.24
N LEU A 111 -0.09 4.74 1.31
CA LEU A 111 -0.18 5.63 0.15
C LEU A 111 -0.32 7.09 0.59
N VAL A 112 -1.26 7.40 1.48
CA VAL A 112 -1.51 8.78 1.93
C VAL A 112 -0.35 9.31 2.76
N SER A 113 0.13 8.55 3.75
CA SER A 113 1.24 8.97 4.61
C SER A 113 2.52 9.24 3.83
N VAL A 114 2.89 8.37 2.89
CA VAL A 114 4.10 8.55 2.08
C VAL A 114 3.95 9.69 1.08
N THR A 115 2.74 9.88 0.53
CA THR A 115 2.44 11.04 -0.32
C THR A 115 2.64 12.35 0.43
N LEU A 116 2.12 12.44 1.67
CA LEU A 116 2.30 13.61 2.53
C LEU A 116 3.76 13.82 2.89
N ALA A 117 4.45 12.77 3.35
CA ALA A 117 5.82 12.90 3.81
C ALA A 117 6.79 13.33 2.71
N LEU A 118 6.74 12.65 1.55
CA LEU A 118 7.58 12.99 0.41
C LEU A 118 7.14 14.30 -0.25
N GLY A 119 5.83 14.57 -0.28
CA GLY A 119 5.27 15.80 -0.81
C GLY A 119 5.61 17.04 0.02
N SER A 120 5.85 16.88 1.33
CA SER A 120 6.31 17.96 2.22
C SER A 120 7.83 18.12 2.24
N GLY A 121 8.57 17.35 1.44
CA GLY A 121 10.02 17.44 1.31
C GLY A 121 10.82 16.61 2.31
N LEU A 122 10.22 15.63 3.00
CA LEU A 122 10.99 14.71 3.84
C LEU A 122 11.82 13.75 2.98
N SER A 123 13.04 13.46 3.42
CA SER A 123 13.95 12.56 2.71
C SER A 123 13.61 11.11 2.99
N LEU A 124 12.90 10.46 2.06
CA LEU A 124 12.52 9.05 2.14
C LEU A 124 12.62 8.40 0.75
N GLY A 125 12.77 7.08 0.70
CA GLY A 125 12.71 6.32 -0.55
C GLY A 125 11.28 5.97 -0.96
N ARG A 126 10.98 5.97 -2.27
CA ARG A 126 9.68 5.55 -2.82
C ARG A 126 9.55 4.03 -2.99
N GLN A 127 10.69 3.33 -3.12
CA GLN A 127 10.72 1.91 -3.50
C GLN A 127 10.04 1.02 -2.46
N GLY A 128 10.39 1.16 -1.18
CA GLY A 128 9.80 0.36 -0.10
C GLY A 128 8.29 0.54 0.02
N PRO A 129 7.77 1.78 0.10
CA PRO A 129 6.34 2.04 0.12
C PRO A 129 5.57 1.40 -1.04
N THR A 130 6.07 1.49 -2.28
CA THR A 130 5.41 0.88 -3.44
C THR A 130 5.31 -0.64 -3.30
N VAL A 131 6.35 -1.29 -2.78
CA VAL A 131 6.35 -2.74 -2.52
C VAL A 131 5.30 -3.11 -1.48
N GLN A 132 5.23 -2.38 -0.35
CA GLN A 132 4.26 -2.68 0.71
C GLN A 132 2.81 -2.43 0.26
N ILE A 133 2.57 -1.35 -0.49
CA ILE A 133 1.24 -1.04 -1.05
C ILE A 133 0.82 -2.14 -2.02
N GLY A 134 1.71 -2.53 -2.95
CA GLY A 134 1.44 -3.59 -3.91
C GLY A 134 1.14 -4.93 -3.24
N ALA A 135 1.93 -5.32 -2.24
CA ALA A 135 1.73 -6.56 -1.49
C ALA A 135 0.42 -6.55 -0.69
N ALA A 136 0.06 -5.42 -0.07
CA ALA A 136 -1.18 -5.27 0.68
C ALA A 136 -2.43 -5.31 -0.24
N LEU A 137 -2.35 -4.71 -1.43
CA LEU A 137 -3.41 -4.81 -2.43
C LEU A 137 -3.55 -6.23 -2.99
N ALA A 138 -2.43 -6.90 -3.28
CA ALA A 138 -2.41 -8.29 -3.72
C ALA A 138 -3.03 -9.23 -2.67
N ALA A 139 -2.64 -9.08 -1.40
CA ALA A 139 -3.19 -9.86 -0.29
C ALA A 139 -4.71 -9.65 -0.14
N GLN A 140 -5.18 -8.42 -0.31
CA GLN A 140 -6.61 -8.12 -0.26
C GLN A 140 -7.38 -8.74 -1.43
N LEU A 141 -6.85 -8.64 -2.66
CA LEU A 141 -7.47 -9.21 -3.86
C LEU A 141 -7.56 -10.74 -3.78
N SER A 142 -6.53 -11.40 -3.26
CA SER A 142 -6.49 -12.85 -3.02
C SER A 142 -7.47 -13.33 -1.93
N GLN A 143 -7.94 -12.43 -1.07
CA GLN A 143 -9.04 -12.73 -0.15
C GLN A 143 -10.42 -12.66 -0.82
N TRP A 144 -10.60 -11.71 -1.74
CA TRP A 144 -11.87 -11.53 -2.46
C TRP A 144 -12.05 -12.58 -3.57
N ILE A 145 -10.96 -12.98 -4.20
CA ILE A 145 -10.94 -14.00 -5.24
C ILE A 145 -10.35 -15.27 -4.63
N PRO A 146 -11.09 -16.38 -4.49
CA PRO A 146 -10.57 -17.60 -3.88
C PRO A 146 -9.47 -18.22 -4.75
N THR A 147 -8.22 -17.92 -4.39
CA THR A 147 -6.99 -18.54 -4.91
C THR A 147 -6.78 -19.96 -4.39
N SER A 148 -5.98 -20.75 -5.11
CA SER A 148 -5.64 -22.14 -4.75
C SER A 148 -5.07 -22.19 -3.32
N PRO A 149 -5.62 -23.01 -2.41
CA PRO A 149 -5.21 -23.07 -1.00
C PRO A 149 -3.75 -23.49 -0.75
N GLU A 150 -3.06 -24.01 -1.77
CA GLU A 150 -1.69 -24.53 -1.70
C GLU A 150 -0.60 -23.44 -1.63
N TYR A 151 -0.93 -22.18 -1.95
CA TYR A 151 0.03 -21.07 -2.06
C TYR A 151 -0.29 -19.86 -1.15
N ARG A 152 -1.09 -20.06 -0.10
CA ARG A 152 -1.41 -18.99 0.88
C ARG A 152 -0.33 -18.80 1.92
#